data_AF-A0A354UN04-F1
#
_entry.id   AF-A0A354UN04-F1
#
_cell.length_a   1.000
_cell.length_b   1.000
_cell.length_c   1.000
_cell.angle_alpha   90.00
_cell.angle_beta   90.00
_cell.angle_gamma   90.00
#
_symmetry.space_group_name_H-M   'P 1'
#
loop_
_entity.id
_entity.type
_entity.pdbx_description
1 polymer ?
#
loop_
_entity_poly.entity_id
_entity_poly.type
_entity_poly.pdbx_seq_one_letter_code
_entity_poly.pdbx_strand_id
1 'polypeptide(L)'
;MKDIKDTPKLTFGQKMKKLWNYFTTYEKIWFLTILVLAVAFSFIFPETDDPDYTLSIDKSTYNAVNDTFDTLDFTGTDGEFVIESIIINGKKHDISSFTKYAEFTVDGSDEKTLTLKLGKGMTLDKDSKISLICYEDSDGGQWVVSATNESGNKLFTTDVALEVGDGDGYSVTQNPLDYMIDVRWITFLYLMDVILNVACELLISKQSKWNFIVSLAVEVTEILICIFCMYRFATMVTTLFFWIPCDIISFIVWHKHPDEQKDELTVVKKLTPLQDVLIVLGIVVWTLGIGYLLTLIEVEGGIFANNVALKNIVCYIDACASAVGIANGLLILFRYREQWIAWYICAALETVINIMAGQWILLVLKAGYFTNTTYGYIKWTEYIKRHNVRVVSSKDKKLA
;
A
#
# COMPACT_ATOMS: atom_id res chain seq x y z
N MET A 1 24.35 -0.09 51.60
CA MET A 1 23.03 -0.20 50.95
C MET A 1 22.28 1.09 51.25
N LYS A 2 22.22 2.04 50.30
CA LYS A 2 21.32 3.20 50.42
C LYS A 2 20.01 2.82 49.75
N ASP A 3 18.92 2.94 50.49
CA ASP A 3 17.57 2.57 50.10
C ASP A 3 17.16 3.20 48.77
N ILE A 4 16.84 2.36 47.80
CA ILE A 4 16.14 2.71 46.57
C ILE A 4 14.64 2.66 46.88
N LYS A 5 14.17 3.61 47.69
CA LYS A 5 12.74 3.91 47.85
C LYS A 5 12.58 5.43 47.82
N ASP A 6 11.58 5.87 47.06
CA ASP A 6 11.11 7.25 46.92
C ASP A 6 11.65 8.08 45.74
N THR A 7 11.67 7.51 44.54
CA THR A 7 11.34 8.32 43.35
C THR A 7 9.82 8.43 43.26
N PRO A 8 9.20 9.62 43.39
CA PRO A 8 7.75 9.77 43.30
C PRO A 8 7.26 9.27 41.94
N LYS A 9 6.24 8.39 41.95
CA LYS A 9 5.60 7.90 40.72
C LYS A 9 5.03 9.10 39.95
N LEU A 10 5.62 9.44 38.80
CA LEU A 10 5.13 10.53 37.96
C LEU A 10 3.67 10.26 37.56
N THR A 11 2.83 11.29 37.67
CA THR A 11 1.46 11.28 37.14
C THR A 11 1.48 11.12 35.61
N PHE A 12 0.37 10.66 35.03
CA PHE A 12 0.26 10.50 33.57
C PHE A 12 0.61 11.79 32.81
N GLY A 13 0.07 12.93 33.25
CA GLY A 13 0.39 14.23 32.65
C GLY A 13 1.88 14.59 32.74
N GLN A 14 2.54 14.27 33.86
CA GLN A 14 3.99 14.49 33.99
C GLN A 14 4.81 13.53 33.10
N LYS A 15 4.37 12.27 32.93
CA LYS A 15 4.99 11.33 31.99
C LYS A 15 4.88 11.82 30.55
N MET A 16 3.69 12.27 30.14
CA MET A 16 3.46 12.86 28.82
C MET A 16 4.29 14.12 28.61
N LYS A 17 4.38 15.00 29.61
CA LYS A 17 5.22 16.20 29.54
C LYS A 17 6.71 15.86 29.44
N LYS A 18 7.18 14.84 30.15
CA LYS A 18 8.56 14.35 30.05
C LYS A 18 8.84 13.79 28.65
N LEU A 19 7.94 12.97 28.11
CA LEU A 19 8.03 12.44 26.75
C LEU A 19 7.98 13.56 25.70
N TRP A 20 7.10 14.53 25.85
CA TRP A 20 7.05 15.68 24.94
C TRP A 20 8.35 16.49 24.99
N ASN A 21 8.92 16.70 26.17
CA ASN A 21 10.18 17.43 26.32
C ASN A 21 11.41 16.62 25.86
N TYR A 22 11.28 15.30 25.69
CA TYR A 22 12.32 14.47 25.09
C TYR A 22 12.58 14.84 23.63
N PHE A 23 11.55 15.30 22.90
CA PHE A 23 11.64 15.70 21.50
C PHE A 23 12.02 17.17 21.32
N THR A 24 12.88 17.44 20.34
CA THR A 24 13.26 18.79 19.93
C THR A 24 12.10 19.49 19.24
N THR A 25 12.18 20.82 19.13
CA THR A 25 11.18 21.61 18.39
C THR A 25 11.05 21.16 16.94
N TYR A 26 12.16 20.86 16.28
CA TYR A 26 12.17 20.31 14.92
C TYR A 26 11.40 18.98 14.83
N GLU A 27 11.72 18.02 15.72
CA GLU A 27 11.08 16.70 15.75
C GLU A 27 9.57 16.81 15.98
N LYS A 28 9.13 17.75 16.82
CA LYS A 28 7.70 18.03 17.07
C LYS A 28 6.99 18.61 15.86
N ILE A 29 7.59 19.62 15.22
CA ILE A 29 7.04 20.24 14.01
C ILE A 29 6.94 19.20 12.92
N TRP A 30 8.00 18.43 12.68
CA TRP A 30 8.02 17.35 11.71
C TRP A 30 6.90 16.33 11.96
N PHE A 31 6.77 15.83 13.19
CA PHE A 31 5.72 14.88 13.56
C PHE A 31 4.32 15.45 13.28
N LEU A 32 4.04 16.67 13.74
CA LEU A 32 2.75 17.32 13.54
C LEU A 32 2.45 17.60 12.07
N THR A 33 3.46 17.98 11.27
CA THR A 33 3.30 18.19 9.82
C THR A 33 2.84 16.91 9.13
N ILE A 34 3.46 15.77 9.42
CA ILE A 34 3.05 14.48 8.84
C ILE A 34 1.61 14.13 9.24
N LEU A 35 1.22 14.36 10.50
CA LEU A 35 -0.16 14.10 10.94
C LEU A 35 -1.19 14.99 10.26
N VAL A 36 -0.91 16.29 10.15
CA VAL A 36 -1.81 17.23 9.46
C VAL A 36 -1.94 16.87 7.99
N LEU A 37 -0.83 16.49 7.34
CA LEU A 37 -0.86 16.03 5.95
C LEU A 37 -1.66 14.73 5.81
N ALA A 38 -1.52 13.77 6.72
CA ALA A 38 -2.25 12.51 6.65
C ALA A 38 -3.76 12.73 6.79
N VAL A 39 -4.16 13.60 7.72
CA VAL A 39 -5.57 14.02 7.86
C VAL A 39 -6.03 14.73 6.59
N ALA A 40 -5.27 15.69 6.06
CA ALA A 40 -5.65 16.37 4.82
C ALA A 40 -5.81 15.39 3.64
N PHE A 41 -4.88 14.45 3.47
CA PHE A 41 -4.94 13.44 2.42
C PHE A 41 -6.14 12.50 2.59
N SER A 42 -6.54 12.19 3.82
CA SER A 42 -7.76 11.39 4.05
C SER A 42 -9.05 12.08 3.61
N PHE A 43 -9.04 13.41 3.41
CA PHE A 43 -10.17 14.15 2.83
C PHE A 43 -10.01 14.45 1.34
N ILE A 44 -8.78 14.67 0.87
CA ILE A 44 -8.49 15.00 -0.54
C ILE A 44 -8.55 13.74 -1.41
N PHE A 45 -8.05 12.63 -0.86
CA PHE A 45 -8.04 11.31 -1.47
C PHE A 45 -8.67 10.35 -0.45
N PRO A 46 -10.00 10.46 -0.22
CA PRO A 46 -10.68 9.49 0.62
C PRO A 46 -10.48 8.11 0.02
N GLU A 47 -10.31 7.11 0.88
CA GLU A 47 -10.49 5.74 0.41
C GLU A 47 -11.95 5.66 -0.07
N THR A 48 -12.15 5.38 -1.36
CA THR A 48 -13.48 5.30 -1.96
C THR A 48 -13.87 3.83 -2.08
N ASP A 49 -15.08 3.53 -1.59
CA ASP A 49 -15.86 2.35 -1.98
C ASP A 49 -16.55 2.73 -3.29
N ASP A 50 -15.82 3.03 -4.39
CA ASP A 50 -16.50 3.32 -5.65
C ASP A 50 -17.18 2.01 -6.07
N PRO A 51 -18.51 1.93 -5.96
CA PRO A 51 -19.18 0.68 -6.19
C PRO A 51 -19.09 0.38 -7.68
N ASP A 52 -18.61 -0.81 -8.01
CA ASP A 52 -18.78 -1.30 -9.37
C ASP A 52 -20.25 -1.73 -9.55
N TYR A 53 -20.77 -1.43 -10.73
CA TYR A 53 -22.13 -1.74 -11.10
C TYR A 53 -22.10 -2.78 -12.21
N THR A 54 -22.99 -3.75 -12.12
CA THR A 54 -23.32 -4.60 -13.26
C THR A 54 -24.47 -3.95 -14.03
N LEU A 55 -24.14 -3.33 -15.16
CA LEU A 55 -25.09 -2.87 -16.17
C LEU A 55 -25.46 -4.05 -17.08
N SER A 56 -26.73 -4.44 -17.13
CA SER A 56 -27.23 -5.47 -18.05
C SER A 56 -28.15 -4.85 -19.09
N ILE A 57 -27.87 -5.09 -20.37
CA ILE A 57 -28.71 -4.57 -21.45
C ILE A 57 -29.88 -5.54 -21.69
N ASP A 58 -31.10 -5.01 -21.74
CA ASP A 58 -32.28 -5.81 -22.01
C ASP A 58 -32.36 -6.15 -23.50
N LYS A 59 -32.65 -7.42 -23.79
CA LYS A 59 -32.89 -7.94 -25.13
C LYS A 59 -34.07 -7.27 -25.83
N SER A 60 -34.98 -6.66 -25.10
CA SER A 60 -36.10 -5.88 -25.69
C SER A 60 -35.61 -4.76 -26.61
N THR A 61 -34.40 -4.24 -26.40
CA THR A 61 -33.77 -3.19 -27.23
C THR A 61 -33.09 -3.70 -28.50
N TYR A 62 -32.97 -5.03 -28.66
CA TYR A 62 -32.17 -5.60 -29.72
C TYR A 62 -32.92 -5.55 -31.05
N ASN A 63 -32.25 -5.04 -32.07
CA ASN A 63 -32.70 -5.11 -33.44
C ASN A 63 -32.66 -6.57 -33.93
N ALA A 64 -33.70 -6.99 -34.65
CA ALA A 64 -33.83 -8.35 -35.20
C ALA A 64 -32.95 -8.56 -36.44
N VAL A 65 -31.65 -8.29 -36.33
CA VAL A 65 -30.67 -8.44 -37.41
C VAL A 65 -29.91 -9.75 -37.22
N ASN A 66 -29.83 -10.57 -38.27
CA ASN A 66 -29.02 -11.80 -38.27
C ASN A 66 -27.56 -11.49 -38.66
N ASP A 67 -26.92 -10.59 -37.92
CA ASP A 67 -25.51 -10.21 -38.08
C ASP A 67 -24.72 -10.55 -36.82
N THR A 68 -23.40 -10.59 -36.93
CA THR A 68 -22.46 -10.67 -35.81
C THR A 68 -21.85 -9.31 -35.54
N PHE A 69 -21.81 -8.92 -34.26
CA PHE A 69 -21.29 -7.63 -33.79
C PHE A 69 -20.05 -7.89 -32.94
N ASP A 70 -18.97 -7.16 -33.20
CA ASP A 70 -17.66 -7.37 -32.58
C ASP A 70 -17.11 -6.12 -31.88
N THR A 71 -17.86 -5.03 -31.89
CA THR A 71 -17.41 -3.73 -31.38
C THR A 71 -18.48 -3.11 -30.50
N LEU A 72 -18.09 -2.60 -29.33
CA LEU A 72 -18.90 -1.69 -28.52
C LEU A 72 -18.58 -0.25 -28.91
N ASP A 73 -19.62 0.54 -29.13
CA ASP A 73 -19.59 1.93 -29.54
C ASP A 73 -20.27 2.78 -28.48
N PHE A 74 -19.53 3.74 -27.94
CA PHE A 74 -19.93 4.65 -26.89
C PHE A 74 -20.11 6.09 -27.38
N THR A 75 -20.19 6.29 -28.70
CA THR A 75 -20.37 7.61 -29.29
C THR A 75 -21.64 8.28 -28.78
N GLY A 76 -21.50 9.50 -28.26
CA GLY A 76 -22.61 10.27 -27.65
C GLY A 76 -22.58 10.29 -26.12
N THR A 77 -21.63 9.57 -25.51
CA THR A 77 -21.38 9.62 -24.07
C THR A 77 -20.94 11.01 -23.63
N ASP A 78 -21.49 11.48 -22.52
CA ASP A 78 -21.06 12.68 -21.81
C ASP A 78 -20.49 12.28 -20.45
N GLY A 79 -19.27 12.72 -20.14
CA GLY A 79 -18.50 12.28 -18.96
C GLY A 79 -17.49 11.15 -19.21
N GLU A 80 -16.94 10.64 -18.11
CA GLU A 80 -15.93 9.58 -18.04
C GLU A 80 -16.50 8.35 -17.32
N PHE A 81 -16.43 7.20 -17.98
CA PHE A 81 -16.89 5.91 -17.46
C PHE A 81 -15.78 4.87 -17.60
N VAL A 82 -15.66 3.98 -16.61
CA VAL A 82 -14.65 2.93 -16.66
C VAL A 82 -15.33 1.57 -16.75
N ILE A 83 -14.85 0.75 -17.67
CA ILE A 83 -15.28 -0.64 -17.87
C ILE A 83 -14.15 -1.57 -17.40
N GLU A 84 -14.48 -2.48 -16.49
CA GLU A 84 -13.52 -3.46 -15.99
C GLU A 84 -13.64 -4.81 -16.69
N SER A 85 -14.88 -5.24 -16.95
CA SER A 85 -15.15 -6.53 -17.57
C SER A 85 -16.48 -6.57 -18.29
N ILE A 86 -16.59 -7.51 -19.24
CA ILE A 86 -17.77 -7.74 -20.06
C ILE A 86 -18.24 -9.17 -19.81
N ILE A 87 -19.52 -9.33 -19.49
CA ILE A 87 -20.15 -10.63 -19.36
C ILE A 87 -20.97 -10.88 -20.64
N ILE A 88 -20.57 -11.90 -21.41
CA ILE A 88 -21.29 -12.32 -22.62
C ILE A 88 -21.86 -13.71 -22.36
N ASN A 89 -23.18 -13.86 -22.45
CA ASN A 89 -23.89 -15.13 -22.23
C ASN A 89 -23.54 -15.81 -20.90
N GLY A 90 -23.34 -15.01 -19.85
CA GLY A 90 -22.97 -15.50 -18.51
C GLY A 90 -21.50 -15.84 -18.33
N LYS A 91 -20.67 -15.70 -19.37
CA LYS A 91 -19.21 -15.84 -19.26
C LYS A 91 -18.58 -14.47 -19.05
N LYS A 92 -17.87 -14.28 -17.93
CA LYS A 92 -17.08 -13.08 -17.65
C LYS A 92 -15.82 -13.06 -18.52
N HIS A 93 -15.54 -11.91 -19.11
CA HIS A 93 -14.36 -11.62 -19.90
C HIS A 93 -13.75 -10.30 -19.42
N ASP A 94 -12.58 -10.36 -18.81
CA ASP A 94 -11.89 -9.17 -18.33
C ASP A 94 -11.33 -8.37 -19.52
N ILE A 95 -11.35 -7.03 -19.42
CA ILE A 95 -10.88 -6.13 -20.49
C ILE A 95 -9.42 -6.42 -20.88
N SER A 96 -8.59 -6.82 -19.93
CA SER A 96 -7.19 -7.20 -20.13
C SER A 96 -6.99 -8.43 -21.02
N SER A 97 -8.03 -9.25 -21.21
CA SER A 97 -7.93 -10.45 -22.04
C SER A 97 -7.93 -10.16 -23.55
N PHE A 98 -8.37 -8.96 -23.94
CA PHE A 98 -8.39 -8.51 -25.34
C PHE A 98 -7.90 -7.08 -25.56
N THR A 99 -7.57 -6.36 -24.49
CA THR A 99 -6.83 -5.09 -24.53
C THR A 99 -5.49 -5.23 -23.81
N LYS A 100 -4.63 -4.21 -23.88
CA LYS A 100 -3.37 -4.18 -23.12
C LYS A 100 -3.53 -3.62 -21.70
N TYR A 101 -4.73 -3.16 -21.34
CA TYR A 101 -5.01 -2.38 -20.15
C TYR A 101 -5.87 -3.20 -19.18
N ALA A 102 -5.79 -2.90 -17.88
CA ALA A 102 -6.57 -3.60 -16.85
C ALA A 102 -8.06 -3.23 -16.93
N GLU A 103 -8.33 -1.99 -17.33
CA GLU A 103 -9.64 -1.38 -17.48
C GLU A 103 -9.67 -0.56 -18.78
N PHE A 104 -10.87 -0.18 -19.21
CA PHE A 104 -11.08 0.68 -20.38
C PHE A 104 -11.90 1.90 -19.98
N THR A 105 -11.26 3.07 -19.98
CA THR A 105 -11.92 4.35 -19.75
C THR A 105 -12.52 4.86 -21.06
N VAL A 106 -13.81 5.18 -21.01
CA VAL A 106 -14.56 5.89 -22.04
C VAL A 106 -14.63 7.35 -21.63
N ASP A 107 -13.92 8.21 -22.34
CA ASP A 107 -14.01 9.67 -22.21
C ASP A 107 -14.85 10.21 -23.38
N GLY A 108 -15.98 10.86 -23.07
CA GLY A 108 -16.86 11.51 -24.04
C GLY A 108 -16.17 12.57 -24.91
N SER A 109 -15.06 13.13 -24.42
CA SER A 109 -14.26 14.15 -25.10
C SER A 109 -13.13 13.59 -25.98
N ASP A 110 -12.75 12.31 -25.83
CA ASP A 110 -11.72 11.65 -26.66
C ASP A 110 -12.33 10.61 -27.60
N GLU A 111 -12.34 10.93 -28.91
CA GLU A 111 -12.83 10.04 -29.96
C GLU A 111 -12.15 8.65 -29.98
N LYS A 112 -10.93 8.53 -29.44
CA LYS A 112 -10.20 7.26 -29.41
C LYS A 112 -10.71 6.28 -28.35
N THR A 113 -11.41 6.77 -27.34
CA THR A 113 -11.94 5.96 -26.24
C THR A 113 -13.41 5.57 -26.45
N LEU A 114 -14.06 6.12 -27.48
CA LEU A 114 -15.47 5.85 -27.77
C LEU A 114 -15.73 4.48 -28.41
N THR A 115 -14.70 3.72 -28.80
CA THR A 115 -14.89 2.41 -29.42
C THR A 115 -14.02 1.34 -28.77
N LEU A 116 -14.65 0.22 -28.41
CA LEU A 116 -13.97 -0.94 -27.83
C LEU A 116 -14.22 -2.18 -28.69
N LYS A 117 -13.17 -2.67 -29.36
CA LYS A 117 -13.24 -3.92 -30.12
C LYS A 117 -13.15 -5.13 -29.20
N LEU A 118 -14.08 -6.06 -29.32
CA LEU A 118 -14.12 -7.29 -28.54
C LEU A 118 -12.99 -8.25 -28.98
N GLY A 119 -12.60 -9.14 -28.06
CA GLY A 119 -11.56 -10.13 -28.30
C GLY A 119 -11.87 -11.10 -29.44
N LYS A 120 -10.82 -11.72 -30.00
CA LYS A 120 -10.97 -12.69 -31.09
C LYS A 120 -11.87 -13.86 -30.68
N GLY A 121 -13.03 -13.99 -31.35
CA GLY A 121 -14.03 -15.02 -31.06
C GLY A 121 -15.11 -14.59 -30.05
N MET A 122 -15.08 -13.35 -29.58
CA MET A 122 -16.15 -12.71 -28.81
C MET A 122 -17.03 -11.94 -29.79
N THR A 123 -18.17 -12.53 -30.16
CA THR A 123 -19.16 -11.89 -31.02
C THR A 123 -20.51 -11.88 -30.33
N LEU A 124 -21.23 -10.78 -30.52
CA LEU A 124 -22.60 -10.62 -30.09
C LEU A 124 -23.53 -10.90 -31.28
N ASP A 125 -24.69 -11.45 -30.98
CA ASP A 125 -25.80 -11.64 -31.91
C ASP A 125 -27.11 -11.30 -31.20
N LYS A 126 -28.24 -11.42 -31.93
CA LYS A 126 -29.58 -11.19 -31.38
C LYS A 126 -29.93 -12.05 -30.15
N ASP A 127 -29.26 -13.20 -30.00
CA ASP A 127 -29.52 -14.16 -28.93
C ASP A 127 -28.56 -13.96 -27.73
N SER A 128 -27.59 -13.06 -27.86
CA SER A 128 -26.58 -12.80 -26.86
C SER A 128 -27.12 -11.97 -25.68
N LYS A 129 -26.63 -12.24 -24.48
CA LYS A 129 -26.83 -11.37 -23.30
C LYS A 129 -25.52 -10.66 -23.00
N ILE A 130 -25.56 -9.34 -22.87
CA ILE A 130 -24.41 -8.53 -22.50
C ILE A 130 -24.66 -7.86 -21.15
N SER A 131 -23.67 -7.96 -20.27
CA SER A 131 -23.57 -7.10 -19.10
C SER A 131 -22.17 -6.50 -19.04
N LEU A 132 -22.05 -5.29 -18.52
CA LEU A 132 -20.80 -4.57 -18.30
C LEU A 132 -20.62 -4.40 -16.79
N ILE A 133 -19.42 -4.69 -16.28
CA ILE A 133 -19.01 -4.27 -14.95
C ILE A 133 -18.28 -2.96 -15.10
N CYS A 134 -18.83 -1.89 -14.53
CA CYS A 134 -18.40 -0.53 -14.74
C CYS A 134 -18.61 0.37 -13.51
N TYR A 135 -17.84 1.45 -13.44
CA TYR A 135 -18.03 2.53 -12.49
C TYR A 135 -17.94 3.89 -13.20
N GLU A 136 -18.53 4.91 -12.60
CA GLU A 136 -18.53 6.29 -13.10
C GLU A 136 -17.33 7.02 -12.48
N ASP A 137 -16.50 7.66 -13.31
CA ASP A 137 -15.31 8.42 -12.85
C ASP A 137 -15.60 9.94 -12.79
N SER A 138 -16.66 10.41 -13.47
CA SER A 138 -17.10 11.80 -13.45
C SER A 138 -18.56 11.95 -13.02
N ASP A 139 -18.86 12.86 -12.08
CA ASP A 139 -20.24 13.07 -11.60
C ASP A 139 -21.25 13.44 -12.71
N GLY A 140 -22.27 12.59 -12.92
CA GLY A 140 -23.53 12.95 -13.59
C GLY A 140 -23.52 12.82 -15.11
N GLY A 141 -22.71 11.90 -15.66
CA GLY A 141 -22.62 11.64 -17.08
C GLY A 141 -23.82 10.86 -17.64
N GLN A 142 -24.06 10.96 -18.95
CA GLN A 142 -24.96 10.06 -19.67
C GLN A 142 -24.13 9.12 -20.53
N TRP A 143 -24.23 7.81 -20.27
CA TRP A 143 -23.45 6.81 -20.99
C TRP A 143 -24.26 6.24 -22.15
N VAL A 144 -23.77 6.36 -23.38
CA VAL A 144 -24.41 5.72 -24.54
C VAL A 144 -23.71 4.40 -24.78
N VAL A 145 -24.44 3.29 -24.81
CA VAL A 145 -23.88 1.97 -25.12
C VAL A 145 -24.55 1.40 -26.37
N SER A 146 -23.74 1.10 -27.38
CA SER A 146 -24.17 0.45 -28.62
C SER A 146 -23.26 -0.72 -28.96
N ALA A 147 -23.78 -1.72 -29.66
CA ALA A 147 -22.97 -2.78 -30.27
C ALA A 147 -23.04 -2.68 -31.80
N THR A 148 -21.89 -2.61 -32.47
CA THR A 148 -21.76 -2.37 -33.92
C THR A 148 -20.94 -3.44 -34.63
N ASN A 149 -21.15 -3.55 -35.95
CA ASN A 149 -20.38 -4.43 -36.83
C ASN A 149 -19.55 -3.63 -37.83
N GLU A 150 -18.67 -4.31 -38.59
CA GLU A 150 -17.81 -3.66 -39.60
C GLU A 150 -18.59 -2.93 -40.72
N SER A 151 -19.88 -3.23 -40.88
CA SER A 151 -20.76 -2.58 -41.85
C SER A 151 -21.51 -1.36 -41.29
N GLY A 152 -21.34 -1.06 -40.00
CA GLY A 152 -22.00 0.05 -39.30
C GLY A 152 -23.42 -0.23 -38.83
N ASN A 153 -23.91 -1.47 -38.93
CA ASN A 153 -25.20 -1.85 -38.34
C ASN A 153 -25.08 -1.88 -36.82
N LYS A 154 -26.16 -1.51 -36.12
CA LYS A 154 -26.24 -1.53 -34.65
C LYS A 154 -27.17 -2.64 -34.15
N LEU A 155 -26.71 -3.46 -33.21
CA LEU A 155 -27.53 -4.47 -32.54
C LEU A 155 -28.51 -3.81 -31.57
N PHE A 156 -28.03 -2.86 -30.76
CA PHE A 156 -28.82 -2.03 -29.87
C PHE A 156 -28.11 -0.67 -29.70
N THR A 157 -28.85 0.30 -29.19
CA THR A 157 -28.34 1.58 -28.69
C THR A 157 -29.18 1.94 -27.48
N THR A 158 -28.55 2.12 -26.33
CA THR A 158 -29.22 2.42 -25.07
C THR A 158 -28.51 3.56 -24.36
N ASP A 159 -29.27 4.54 -23.89
CA ASP A 159 -28.78 5.63 -23.05
C ASP A 159 -28.89 5.18 -21.59
N VAL A 160 -27.77 5.17 -20.89
CA VAL A 160 -27.61 4.60 -19.55
C VAL A 160 -27.24 5.71 -18.58
N ALA A 161 -28.06 5.85 -17.54
CA ALA A 161 -27.69 6.50 -16.29
C ALA A 161 -27.31 5.41 -15.27
N LEU A 162 -26.16 5.57 -14.59
CA LEU A 162 -25.64 4.60 -13.64
C LEU A 162 -26.33 4.71 -12.26
N GLU A 163 -27.67 4.70 -12.26
CA GLU A 163 -28.48 4.68 -11.05
C GLU A 163 -29.02 3.26 -10.81
N VAL A 164 -28.91 2.76 -9.58
CA VAL A 164 -29.38 1.41 -9.23
C VAL A 164 -30.88 1.28 -9.50
N GLY A 165 -31.26 0.35 -10.39
CA GLY A 165 -32.64 0.13 -10.80
C GLY A 165 -32.77 -0.32 -12.25
N ASP A 166 -34.00 -0.32 -12.74
CA ASP A 166 -34.33 -0.61 -14.13
C ASP A 166 -34.48 0.70 -14.91
N GLY A 167 -33.74 0.84 -16.01
CA GLY A 167 -33.87 1.93 -16.97
C GLY A 167 -34.63 1.49 -18.23
N ASP A 168 -34.73 2.38 -19.22
CA ASP A 168 -35.37 2.04 -20.49
C ASP A 168 -34.44 1.15 -21.33
N GLY A 169 -34.63 -0.17 -21.24
CA GLY A 169 -33.86 -1.14 -22.00
C GLY A 169 -32.56 -1.60 -21.35
N TYR A 170 -32.36 -1.34 -20.06
CA TYR A 170 -31.23 -1.83 -19.27
C TYR A 170 -31.60 -1.96 -17.79
N SER A 171 -30.79 -2.67 -17.02
CA SER A 171 -30.86 -2.69 -15.56
C SER A 171 -29.47 -2.55 -14.94
N VAL A 172 -29.38 -1.82 -13.84
CA VAL A 172 -28.15 -1.55 -13.10
C VAL A 172 -28.29 -2.16 -11.71
N THR A 173 -27.42 -3.12 -11.42
CA THR A 173 -27.30 -3.68 -10.07
C THR A 173 -25.95 -3.32 -9.50
N GLN A 174 -25.93 -2.72 -8.31
CA GLN A 174 -24.70 -2.51 -7.56
C GLN A 174 -24.11 -3.86 -7.14
N ASN A 175 -22.83 -4.08 -7.45
CA ASN A 175 -22.12 -5.26 -6.97
C ASN A 175 -21.77 -5.09 -5.48
N PRO A 176 -21.67 -6.19 -4.72
CA PRO A 176 -21.28 -6.12 -3.32
C PRO A 176 -19.86 -5.57 -3.21
N LEU A 177 -19.69 -4.54 -2.37
CA LEU A 177 -18.39 -3.95 -2.05
C LEU A 177 -17.42 -5.04 -1.55
N ASP A 178 -16.21 -5.09 -2.09
CA ASP A 178 -15.25 -6.18 -1.84
C ASP A 178 -14.58 -6.09 -0.45
N TYR A 179 -14.82 -5.02 0.32
CA TYR A 179 -14.29 -4.87 1.68
C TYR A 179 -15.15 -5.57 2.73
N MET A 180 -14.51 -6.31 3.63
CA MET A 180 -15.18 -6.99 4.76
C MET A 180 -15.82 -6.02 5.78
N ILE A 181 -15.44 -4.74 5.75
CA ILE A 181 -15.84 -3.70 6.71
C ILE A 181 -16.01 -2.35 6.00
N ASP A 182 -16.83 -1.46 6.59
CA ASP A 182 -17.03 -0.08 6.12
C ASP A 182 -15.68 0.66 5.98
N VAL A 183 -15.45 1.28 4.81
CA VAL A 183 -14.21 1.99 4.44
C VAL A 183 -13.79 3.09 5.42
N ARG A 184 -14.72 3.65 6.21
CA ARG A 184 -14.37 4.60 7.28
C ARG A 184 -13.46 3.98 8.33
N TRP A 185 -13.62 2.68 8.61
CA TRP A 185 -12.73 1.95 9.52
C TRP A 185 -11.36 1.71 8.90
N ILE A 186 -11.29 1.47 7.61
CA ILE A 186 -10.02 1.34 6.88
C ILE A 186 -9.26 2.66 6.92
N THR A 187 -9.93 3.77 6.60
CA THR A 187 -9.37 5.13 6.71
C THR A 187 -8.88 5.42 8.14
N PHE A 188 -9.66 5.05 9.16
CA PHE A 188 -9.24 5.19 10.57
C PHE A 188 -7.96 4.39 10.86
N LEU A 189 -7.88 3.14 10.38
CA LEU A 189 -6.69 2.31 10.55
C LEU A 189 -5.47 2.89 9.83
N TYR A 190 -5.61 3.44 8.62
CA TYR A 190 -4.51 4.13 7.93
C TYR A 190 -4.02 5.36 8.70
N LEU A 191 -4.92 6.17 9.25
CA LEU A 191 -4.52 7.31 10.07
C LEU A 191 -3.82 6.86 11.36
N MET A 192 -4.31 5.81 12.01
CA MET A 192 -3.67 5.22 13.18
C MET A 192 -2.29 4.66 12.84
N ASP A 193 -2.17 3.98 11.71
CA ASP A 193 -0.93 3.43 11.19
C ASP A 193 0.10 4.53 10.99
N VAL A 194 -0.27 5.62 10.31
CA VAL A 194 0.60 6.79 10.12
C VAL A 194 1.12 7.32 11.46
N ILE A 195 0.23 7.50 12.45
CA ILE A 195 0.59 8.04 13.77
C ILE A 195 1.61 7.12 14.47
N LEU A 196 1.32 5.82 14.52
CA LEU A 196 2.12 4.84 15.23
C LEU A 196 3.49 4.66 14.57
N ASN A 197 3.50 4.55 13.24
CA ASN A 197 4.73 4.35 12.49
C ASN A 197 5.66 5.57 12.58
N VAL A 198 5.15 6.78 12.38
CA VAL A 198 5.95 8.01 12.51
C VAL A 198 6.51 8.17 13.93
N ALA A 199 5.74 7.78 14.95
CA ALA A 199 6.21 7.77 16.33
C ALA A 199 7.32 6.72 16.57
N CYS A 200 7.16 5.51 16.02
CA CYS A 200 8.15 4.44 16.08
C CYS A 200 9.48 4.90 15.47
N GLU A 201 9.40 5.41 14.24
CA GLU A 201 10.51 5.96 13.43
C GLU A 201 11.31 7.05 14.18
N LEU A 202 10.60 7.96 14.83
CA LEU A 202 11.22 9.04 15.57
C LEU A 202 11.94 8.54 16.84
N LEU A 203 11.43 7.46 17.46
CA LEU A 203 12.08 6.85 18.63
C LEU A 203 13.34 6.10 18.23
N ILE A 204 13.33 5.37 17.12
CA ILE A 204 14.50 4.62 16.65
C ILE A 204 15.61 5.54 16.12
N SER A 205 15.28 6.65 15.46
CA SER A 205 16.27 7.67 15.07
C SER A 205 17.00 8.26 16.29
N LYS A 206 16.35 8.23 17.46
CA LYS A 206 16.93 8.62 18.76
C LYS A 206 17.45 7.44 19.59
N GLN A 207 17.58 6.25 19.01
CA GLN A 207 18.14 5.07 19.69
C GLN A 207 17.38 4.68 20.97
N SER A 208 16.09 5.02 21.05
CA SER A 208 15.25 4.71 22.20
C SER A 208 14.72 3.29 22.10
N LYS A 209 14.97 2.44 23.11
CA LYS A 209 14.42 1.08 23.17
C LYS A 209 12.89 1.00 23.19
N TRP A 210 12.21 2.09 23.52
CA TRP A 210 10.75 2.14 23.49
C TRP A 210 10.17 2.10 22.08
N ASN A 211 11.00 2.28 21.04
CA ASN A 211 10.59 2.08 19.66
C ASN A 211 9.93 0.70 19.46
N PHE A 212 10.51 -0.38 19.99
CA PHE A 212 9.98 -1.74 19.78
C PHE A 212 8.59 -1.97 20.41
N ILE A 213 8.26 -1.25 21.49
CA ILE A 213 6.92 -1.33 22.08
C ILE A 213 5.89 -0.60 21.22
N VAL A 214 6.28 0.54 20.62
CA VAL A 214 5.44 1.26 19.66
C VAL A 214 5.34 0.47 18.36
N SER A 215 6.43 -0.17 17.93
CA SER A 215 6.51 -1.08 16.78
C SER A 215 5.49 -2.21 16.90
N LEU A 216 5.39 -2.89 18.06
CA LEU A 216 4.35 -3.89 18.25
C LEU A 216 2.91 -3.36 18.04
N ALA A 217 2.64 -2.09 18.32
CA ALA A 217 1.34 -1.49 18.03
C ALA A 217 1.17 -1.18 16.53
N VAL A 218 2.24 -0.79 15.83
CA VAL A 218 2.30 -0.71 14.37
C VAL A 218 1.95 -2.07 13.76
N GLU A 219 2.68 -3.13 14.14
CA GLU A 219 2.52 -4.47 13.55
C GLU A 219 1.08 -4.98 13.67
N VAL A 220 0.43 -4.74 14.82
CA VAL A 220 -0.99 -5.10 15.02
C VAL A 220 -1.90 -4.31 14.08
N THR A 221 -1.62 -3.03 13.88
CA THR A 221 -2.40 -2.16 12.99
C THR A 221 -2.24 -2.59 11.52
N GLU A 222 -1.01 -2.89 11.09
CA GLU A 222 -0.72 -3.39 9.75
C GLU A 222 -1.38 -4.74 9.48
N ILE A 223 -1.39 -5.66 10.44
CA ILE A 223 -2.11 -6.94 10.31
C ILE A 223 -3.61 -6.69 10.11
N LEU A 224 -4.23 -5.80 10.90
CA LEU A 224 -5.65 -5.48 10.76
C LEU A 224 -5.95 -4.91 9.37
N ILE A 225 -5.10 -3.99 8.88
CA ILE A 225 -5.20 -3.44 7.53
C ILE A 225 -5.13 -4.55 6.48
N CYS A 226 -4.12 -5.42 6.55
CA CYS A 226 -3.93 -6.51 5.58
C CYS A 226 -5.14 -7.48 5.55
N ILE A 227 -5.69 -7.79 6.73
CA ILE A 227 -6.88 -8.66 6.85
C ILE A 227 -8.10 -7.98 6.22
N PHE A 228 -8.38 -6.73 6.58
CA PHE A 228 -9.62 -6.06 6.16
C PHE A 228 -9.62 -5.65 4.68
N CYS A 229 -8.46 -5.31 4.15
CA CYS A 229 -8.27 -5.00 2.73
C CYS A 229 -7.94 -6.25 1.90
N MET A 230 -7.89 -7.45 2.50
CA MET A 230 -7.62 -8.74 1.83
C MET A 230 -6.40 -8.72 0.88
N TYR A 231 -5.35 -8.00 1.25
CA TYR A 231 -4.17 -7.77 0.40
C TYR A 231 -2.86 -7.97 1.19
N ARG A 232 -1.75 -8.19 0.46
CA ARG A 232 -0.39 -8.31 1.02
C ARG A 232 -0.23 -9.40 2.09
N PHE A 233 -0.70 -10.61 1.79
CA PHE A 233 -0.53 -11.79 2.67
C PHE A 233 0.93 -12.09 3.01
N ALA A 234 1.89 -11.81 2.11
CA ALA A 234 3.31 -12.01 2.38
C ALA A 234 3.83 -11.04 3.44
N THR A 235 3.44 -9.77 3.37
CA THR A 235 3.72 -8.76 4.40
C THR A 235 3.13 -9.19 5.74
N MET A 236 1.84 -9.58 5.76
CA MET A 236 1.16 -10.04 6.99
C MET A 236 1.87 -11.23 7.65
N VAL A 237 2.25 -12.26 6.87
CA VAL A 237 3.00 -13.43 7.37
C VAL A 237 4.36 -13.01 7.91
N THR A 238 5.07 -12.12 7.20
CA THR A 238 6.36 -11.59 7.65
C THR A 238 6.22 -10.81 8.95
N THR A 239 5.20 -9.97 9.07
CA THR A 239 4.89 -9.23 10.30
C THR A 239 4.64 -10.17 11.49
N LEU A 240 3.82 -11.19 11.30
CA LEU A 240 3.48 -12.16 12.35
C LEU A 240 4.68 -13.00 12.82
N PHE A 241 5.44 -13.57 11.88
CA PHE A 241 6.45 -14.58 12.19
C PHE A 241 7.87 -14.05 12.29
N PHE A 242 8.13 -12.84 11.77
CA PHE A 242 9.44 -12.22 11.84
C PHE A 242 9.43 -10.95 12.69
N TRP A 243 8.61 -9.94 12.37
CA TRP A 243 8.67 -8.64 13.04
C TRP A 243 8.30 -8.71 14.52
N ILE A 244 7.17 -9.31 14.88
CA ILE A 244 6.76 -9.44 16.29
C ILE A 244 7.84 -10.13 17.14
N PRO A 245 8.38 -11.32 16.76
CA PRO A 245 9.49 -11.91 17.49
C PRO A 245 10.75 -11.04 17.50
N CYS A 246 11.09 -10.42 16.37
CA CYS A 246 12.28 -9.58 16.22
C CYS A 246 12.22 -8.37 17.16
N ASP A 247 11.08 -7.70 17.28
CA ASP A 247 10.89 -6.54 18.15
C ASP A 247 11.04 -6.90 19.63
N ILE A 248 10.46 -8.03 20.05
CA ILE A 248 10.58 -8.52 21.42
C ILE A 248 12.05 -8.81 21.74
N ILE A 249 12.75 -9.53 20.86
CA ILE A 249 14.18 -9.85 21.04
C ILE A 249 15.01 -8.57 21.02
N SER A 250 14.74 -7.65 20.11
CA SER A 250 15.44 -6.39 19.96
C SER A 250 15.27 -5.52 21.21
N PHE A 251 14.09 -5.45 21.79
CA PHE A 251 13.87 -4.76 23.08
C PHE A 251 14.78 -5.32 24.18
N ILE A 252 14.89 -6.65 24.30
CA ILE A 252 15.74 -7.32 25.29
C ILE A 252 17.22 -7.03 25.03
N VAL A 253 17.67 -7.14 23.77
CA VAL A 253 19.06 -6.91 23.38
C VAL A 253 19.45 -5.45 23.62
N TRP A 254 18.60 -4.50 23.24
CA TRP A 254 18.84 -3.08 23.42
C TRP A 254 18.83 -2.68 24.90
N HIS A 255 17.94 -3.25 25.70
CA HIS A 255 17.92 -3.02 27.14
C HIS A 255 19.23 -3.44 27.83
N LYS A 256 19.92 -4.46 27.30
CA LYS A 256 21.23 -4.92 27.81
C LYS A 256 22.41 -4.05 27.37
N HIS A 257 22.21 -3.05 26.51
CA HIS A 257 23.29 -2.21 25.97
C HIS A 257 22.99 -0.70 26.06
N PRO A 258 22.67 -0.17 27.25
CA PRO A 258 22.52 1.27 27.42
C PRO A 258 23.84 2.01 27.14
N ASP A 259 23.73 3.25 26.67
CA ASP A 259 24.85 4.17 26.51
C ASP A 259 25.37 4.63 27.88
N GLU A 260 26.71 4.72 28.03
CA GLU A 260 27.37 5.06 29.29
C GLU A 260 27.06 6.48 29.81
N GLN A 261 26.61 7.40 28.94
CA GLN A 261 26.33 8.80 29.31
C GLN A 261 24.84 9.12 29.39
N LYS A 262 24.02 8.41 28.60
CA LYS A 262 22.57 8.58 28.57
C LYS A 262 21.91 7.20 28.53
N ASP A 263 21.47 6.72 29.68
CA ASP A 263 20.74 5.43 29.83
C ASP A 263 19.50 5.30 28.91
N GLU A 264 18.98 6.42 28.40
CA GLU A 264 17.86 6.46 27.46
C GLU A 264 18.27 6.13 26.01
N LEU A 265 19.57 6.12 25.69
CA LEU A 265 20.14 5.80 24.37
C LEU A 265 20.79 4.42 24.38
N THR A 266 20.85 3.78 23.22
CA THR A 266 21.48 2.47 23.03
C THR A 266 22.68 2.61 22.10
N VAL A 267 23.79 1.91 22.41
CA VAL A 267 25.02 1.97 21.61
C VAL A 267 24.82 1.33 20.23
N VAL A 268 25.12 2.07 19.16
CA VAL A 268 25.01 1.59 17.77
C VAL A 268 26.39 1.41 17.11
N LYS A 269 26.46 0.59 16.06
CA LYS A 269 27.68 0.14 15.39
C LYS A 269 27.62 0.30 13.87
N LYS A 270 28.78 0.16 13.22
CA LYS A 270 28.92 0.16 11.76
C LYS A 270 29.21 -1.26 11.28
N LEU A 271 28.56 -1.68 10.21
CA LEU A 271 28.79 -2.97 9.57
C LEU A 271 30.16 -3.03 8.86
N THR A 272 30.67 -4.24 8.65
CA THR A 272 31.87 -4.48 7.83
C THR A 272 31.50 -4.72 6.36
N PRO A 273 32.35 -4.34 5.38
CA PRO A 273 32.02 -4.47 3.95
C PRO A 273 31.69 -5.89 3.47
N LEU A 274 32.24 -6.92 4.11
CA LEU A 274 31.96 -8.32 3.75
C LEU A 274 30.55 -8.75 4.17
N GLN A 275 30.04 -8.22 5.29
CA GLN A 275 28.68 -8.48 5.74
C GLN A 275 27.65 -7.81 4.83
N ASP A 276 27.97 -6.64 4.26
CA ASP A 276 27.12 -5.96 3.27
C ASP A 276 26.87 -6.86 2.04
N VAL A 277 27.93 -7.47 1.49
CA VAL A 277 27.82 -8.36 0.32
C VAL A 277 26.94 -9.57 0.60
N LEU A 278 27.07 -10.18 1.79
CA LEU A 278 26.25 -11.33 2.18
C LEU A 278 24.76 -10.96 2.33
N ILE A 279 24.47 -9.79 2.87
CA ILE A 279 23.09 -9.29 2.99
C ILE A 279 22.47 -9.08 1.60
N VAL A 280 23.21 -8.44 0.68
CA VAL A 280 22.75 -8.22 -0.69
C VAL A 280 22.46 -9.55 -1.41
N LEU A 281 23.37 -10.53 -1.27
CA LEU A 281 23.14 -11.87 -1.83
C LEU A 281 21.91 -12.55 -1.23
N GLY A 282 21.70 -12.43 0.08
CA GLY A 282 20.52 -12.94 0.77
C GLY A 282 19.22 -12.33 0.23
N ILE A 283 19.20 -11.01 0.03
CA ILE A 283 18.06 -10.29 -0.56
C ILE A 283 17.75 -10.82 -1.96
N VAL A 284 18.76 -10.96 -2.82
CA VAL A 284 18.57 -11.47 -4.19
C VAL A 284 17.97 -12.88 -4.20
N VAL A 285 18.51 -13.79 -3.38
CA VAL A 285 18.01 -15.17 -3.29
C VAL A 285 16.56 -15.20 -2.77
N TRP A 286 16.24 -14.39 -1.76
CA TRP A 286 14.89 -14.30 -1.23
C TRP A 286 13.90 -13.74 -2.25
N THR A 287 14.24 -12.63 -2.91
CA THR A 287 13.37 -12.00 -3.91
C THR A 287 13.04 -12.96 -5.05
N LEU A 288 14.03 -13.72 -5.55
CA LEU A 288 13.80 -14.70 -6.60
C LEU A 288 12.98 -15.90 -6.12
N GLY A 289 13.30 -16.45 -4.94
CA GLY A 289 12.64 -17.63 -4.38
C GLY A 289 11.21 -17.36 -3.94
N ILE A 290 11.01 -16.38 -3.04
CA ILE A 290 9.69 -16.01 -2.54
C ILE A 290 8.86 -15.35 -3.64
N GLY A 291 9.44 -14.50 -4.48
CA GLY A 291 8.72 -13.90 -5.60
C GLY A 291 8.12 -14.96 -6.52
N TYR A 292 8.89 -15.99 -6.89
CA TYR A 292 8.38 -17.13 -7.65
C TYR A 292 7.27 -17.88 -6.90
N LEU A 293 7.45 -18.20 -5.61
CA LEU A 293 6.41 -18.88 -4.82
C LEU A 293 5.10 -18.08 -4.73
N LEU A 294 5.18 -16.75 -4.59
CA LEU A 294 4.00 -15.89 -4.57
C LEU A 294 3.25 -15.89 -5.90
N THR A 295 3.96 -16.00 -7.05
CA THR A 295 3.29 -16.13 -8.36
C THR A 295 2.47 -17.41 -8.51
N LEU A 296 2.77 -18.45 -7.72
CA LEU A 296 2.02 -19.72 -7.72
C LEU A 296 0.72 -19.64 -6.90
N ILE A 297 0.50 -18.56 -6.14
CA ILE A 297 -0.70 -18.36 -5.35
C ILE A 297 -1.72 -17.60 -6.22
N GLU A 298 -2.80 -18.30 -6.58
CA GLU A 298 -3.99 -17.70 -7.16
C GLU A 298 -4.87 -17.19 -6.02
N VAL A 299 -4.81 -15.87 -5.76
CA VAL A 299 -5.78 -15.18 -4.91
C VAL A 299 -6.93 -14.76 -5.82
N GLU A 300 -8.13 -15.28 -5.56
CA GLU A 300 -9.39 -14.76 -6.14
C GLU A 300 -9.70 -13.42 -5.45
N GLY A 301 -9.86 -12.34 -6.22
CA GLY A 301 -10.08 -10.98 -5.70
C GLY A 301 -8.80 -10.20 -5.39
N GLY A 302 -8.84 -8.88 -5.57
CA GLY A 302 -7.76 -7.93 -5.27
C GLY A 302 -7.40 -6.96 -6.42
N ILE A 303 -6.75 -5.84 -6.08
CA ILE A 303 -6.47 -4.67 -6.95
C ILE A 303 -5.71 -5.01 -8.26
N PHE A 304 -5.10 -6.19 -8.37
CA PHE A 304 -4.37 -6.65 -9.56
C PHE A 304 -4.88 -7.97 -10.16
N ALA A 305 -6.05 -8.46 -9.72
CA ALA A 305 -6.59 -9.76 -10.16
C ALA A 305 -6.75 -9.84 -11.69
N ASN A 306 -7.02 -8.71 -12.34
CA ASN A 306 -7.33 -8.64 -13.75
C ASN A 306 -6.08 -8.53 -14.66
N ASN A 307 -4.85 -8.41 -14.14
CA ASN A 307 -3.64 -8.31 -14.98
C ASN A 307 -2.50 -9.20 -14.48
N VAL A 308 -2.33 -10.37 -15.12
CA VAL A 308 -1.33 -11.39 -14.74
C VAL A 308 0.11 -10.86 -14.77
N ALA A 309 0.46 -10.01 -15.73
CA ALA A 309 1.82 -9.47 -15.83
C ALA A 309 2.08 -8.48 -14.69
N LEU A 310 1.12 -7.61 -14.40
CA LEU A 310 1.23 -6.61 -13.33
C LEU A 310 1.18 -7.28 -11.95
N LYS A 311 0.32 -8.29 -11.76
CA LYS A 311 0.30 -9.17 -10.57
C LYS A 311 1.67 -9.78 -10.32
N ASN A 312 2.29 -10.39 -11.34
CA ASN A 312 3.61 -10.99 -11.18
C ASN A 312 4.67 -9.96 -10.80
N ILE A 313 4.67 -8.78 -11.44
CA ILE A 313 5.58 -7.68 -11.09
C ILE A 313 5.39 -7.29 -9.62
N VAL A 314 4.16 -7.10 -9.16
CA VAL A 314 3.86 -6.75 -7.76
C VAL A 314 4.33 -7.83 -6.81
N CYS A 315 4.13 -9.12 -7.11
CA CYS A 315 4.64 -10.21 -6.27
C CYS A 315 6.17 -10.16 -6.08
N TYR A 316 6.93 -9.83 -7.12
CA TYR A 316 8.39 -9.69 -7.01
C TYR A 316 8.79 -8.41 -6.26
N ILE A 317 8.06 -7.30 -6.43
CA ILE A 317 8.31 -6.05 -5.68
C ILE A 317 8.02 -6.28 -4.19
N ASP A 318 6.91 -6.93 -3.87
CA ASP A 318 6.51 -7.26 -2.49
C ASP A 318 7.51 -8.24 -1.84
N ALA A 319 7.94 -9.28 -2.56
CA ALA A 319 9.00 -10.18 -2.08
C ALA A 319 10.32 -9.46 -1.82
N CYS A 320 10.66 -8.47 -2.65
CA CYS A 320 11.84 -7.64 -2.44
C CYS A 320 11.69 -6.72 -1.22
N ALA A 321 10.53 -6.08 -1.07
CA ALA A 321 10.21 -5.25 0.10
C ALA A 321 10.30 -6.08 1.39
N SER A 322 9.73 -7.29 1.40
CA SER A 322 9.79 -8.20 2.55
C SER A 322 11.24 -8.63 2.86
N ALA A 323 12.05 -8.94 1.85
CA ALA A 323 13.46 -9.32 2.03
C ALA A 323 14.28 -8.19 2.67
N VAL A 324 14.11 -6.99 2.15
CA VAL A 324 14.80 -5.79 2.62
C VAL A 324 14.30 -5.39 4.01
N GLY A 325 13.00 -5.52 4.28
CA GLY A 325 12.40 -5.35 5.61
C GLY A 325 12.99 -6.31 6.64
N ILE A 326 13.14 -7.60 6.28
CA ILE A 326 13.81 -8.59 7.15
C ILE A 326 15.27 -8.21 7.40
N ALA A 327 15.99 -7.80 6.36
CA ALA A 327 17.37 -7.34 6.52
C ALA A 327 17.45 -6.11 7.45
N ASN A 328 16.51 -5.16 7.32
CA ASN A 328 16.38 -4.02 8.22
C ASN A 328 16.16 -4.48 9.67
N GLY A 329 15.18 -5.38 9.91
CA GLY A 329 14.87 -5.96 11.21
C GLY A 329 16.06 -6.66 11.89
N LEU A 330 16.90 -7.36 11.12
CA LEU A 330 18.12 -7.95 11.67
C LEU A 330 19.19 -6.89 11.98
N LEU A 331 19.36 -5.90 11.11
CA LEU A 331 20.33 -4.83 11.31
C LEU A 331 19.98 -3.97 12.54
N ILE A 332 18.69 -3.65 12.76
CA ILE A 332 18.23 -2.93 13.96
C ILE A 332 18.42 -3.77 15.23
N LEU A 333 18.12 -5.08 15.19
CA LEU A 333 18.34 -6.01 16.31
C LEU A 333 19.81 -5.97 16.77
N PHE A 334 20.73 -6.01 15.80
CA PHE A 334 22.17 -5.95 16.07
C PHE A 334 22.73 -4.52 16.19
N ARG A 335 21.89 -3.49 16.07
CA ARG A 335 22.21 -2.06 16.23
C ARG A 335 23.17 -1.52 15.18
N TYR A 336 23.06 -2.00 13.94
CA TYR A 336 23.85 -1.51 12.81
C TYR A 336 23.18 -0.32 12.16
N ARG A 337 23.98 0.71 11.89
CA ARG A 337 23.52 1.94 11.21
C ARG A 337 23.05 1.67 9.78
N GLU A 338 23.62 0.68 9.11
CA GLU A 338 23.27 0.31 7.73
C GLU A 338 21.79 -0.10 7.60
N GLN A 339 21.06 -0.35 8.70
CA GLN A 339 19.61 -0.55 8.73
C GLN A 339 18.86 0.57 7.98
N TRP A 340 19.30 1.82 8.11
CA TRP A 340 18.70 2.96 7.42
C TRP A 340 18.78 2.86 5.89
N ILE A 341 19.79 2.17 5.34
CA ILE A 341 19.90 1.95 3.88
C ILE A 341 18.87 0.93 3.44
N ALA A 342 18.73 -0.18 4.19
CA ALA A 342 17.68 -1.15 3.94
C ALA A 342 16.30 -0.49 4.02
N TRP A 343 16.09 0.36 5.02
CA TRP A 343 14.81 1.06 5.18
C TRP A 343 14.47 2.02 4.04
N TYR A 344 15.44 2.74 3.48
CA TYR A 344 15.23 3.53 2.26
C TYR A 344 14.71 2.70 1.08
N ILE A 345 15.30 1.53 0.89
CA ILE A 345 14.93 0.63 -0.21
C ILE A 345 13.53 0.07 0.04
N CYS A 346 13.23 -0.35 1.27
CA CYS A 346 11.91 -0.83 1.67
C CYS A 346 10.84 0.23 1.43
N ALA A 347 11.06 1.46 1.94
CA ALA A 347 10.13 2.57 1.77
C ALA A 347 9.89 2.93 0.30
N ALA A 348 10.91 2.84 -0.56
CA ALA A 348 10.78 3.07 -2.00
C ALA A 348 9.94 1.99 -2.69
N LEU A 349 10.19 0.72 -2.39
CA LEU A 349 9.43 -0.39 -2.95
C LEU A 349 7.96 -0.30 -2.51
N GLU A 350 7.69 -0.08 -1.23
CA GLU A 350 6.35 0.10 -0.70
C GLU A 350 5.64 1.33 -1.26
N THR A 351 6.37 2.42 -1.54
CA THR A 351 5.81 3.60 -2.22
C THR A 351 5.28 3.21 -3.60
N VAL A 352 6.05 2.43 -4.36
CA VAL A 352 5.61 1.95 -5.67
C VAL A 352 4.36 1.08 -5.53
N ILE A 353 4.34 0.13 -4.59
CA ILE A 353 3.16 -0.72 -4.39
C ILE A 353 1.94 0.12 -3.95
N ASN A 354 2.13 1.09 -3.05
CA ASN A 354 1.04 1.96 -2.59
C ASN A 354 0.46 2.82 -3.73
N ILE A 355 1.30 3.36 -4.63
CA ILE A 355 0.83 4.09 -5.82
C ILE A 355 0.04 3.16 -6.73
N MET A 356 0.57 1.97 -7.00
CA MET A 356 -0.12 0.98 -7.85
C MET A 356 -1.45 0.52 -7.22
N ALA A 357 -1.55 0.54 -5.90
CA ALA A 357 -2.73 0.13 -5.14
C ALA A 357 -3.69 1.30 -4.82
N GLY A 358 -3.45 2.52 -5.31
CA GLY A 358 -4.30 3.68 -5.02
C GLY A 358 -4.28 4.15 -3.55
N GLN A 359 -3.33 3.68 -2.74
CA GLN A 359 -3.29 3.95 -1.30
C GLN A 359 -2.62 5.29 -0.98
N TRP A 360 -3.28 6.39 -1.35
CA TRP A 360 -2.73 7.75 -1.31
C TRP A 360 -2.39 8.22 0.11
N ILE A 361 -3.20 7.88 1.11
CA ILE A 361 -2.97 8.25 2.52
C ILE A 361 -1.61 7.69 3.00
N LEU A 362 -1.28 6.46 2.62
CA LEU A 362 -0.04 5.81 3.01
C LEU A 362 1.20 6.45 2.34
N LEU A 363 1.05 7.24 1.28
CA LEU A 363 2.18 7.97 0.69
C LEU A 363 2.69 9.07 1.63
N VAL A 364 1.81 9.67 2.43
CA VAL A 364 2.21 10.63 3.48
C VAL A 364 3.11 9.95 4.51
N LEU A 365 2.78 8.71 4.88
CA LEU A 365 3.62 7.89 5.73
C LEU A 365 4.99 7.64 5.09
N LYS A 366 5.04 7.25 3.80
CA LYS A 366 6.33 7.01 3.11
C LYS A 366 7.18 8.28 2.99
N ALA A 367 6.57 9.45 2.76
CA ALA A 367 7.27 10.73 2.83
C ALA A 367 7.87 10.98 4.23
N GLY A 368 7.13 10.63 5.29
CA GLY A 368 7.65 10.56 6.65
C GLY A 368 8.87 9.64 6.76
N TYR A 369 8.79 8.41 6.23
CA TYR A 369 9.91 7.46 6.26
C TYR A 369 11.15 8.01 5.59
N PHE A 370 11.06 8.56 4.37
CA PHE A 370 12.23 9.10 3.68
C PHE A 370 12.92 10.21 4.47
N THR A 371 12.14 11.13 5.03
CA THR A 371 12.69 12.25 5.80
C THR A 371 13.28 11.80 7.14
N ASN A 372 12.61 10.91 7.88
CA ASN A 372 13.14 10.38 9.15
C ASN A 372 14.34 9.45 8.94
N THR A 373 14.34 8.64 7.88
CA THR A 373 15.47 7.77 7.54
C THR A 373 16.74 8.58 7.34
N THR A 374 16.63 9.70 6.62
CA THR A 374 17.72 10.67 6.45
C THR A 374 18.22 11.16 7.80
N TYR A 375 17.29 11.59 8.66
CA TYR A 375 17.58 12.12 9.98
C TYR A 375 18.25 11.10 10.90
N GLY A 376 17.72 9.87 10.94
CA GLY A 376 18.24 8.75 11.70
C GLY A 376 19.65 8.34 11.24
N TYR A 377 19.88 8.26 9.94
CA TYR A 377 21.20 7.98 9.37
C TYR A 377 22.24 9.00 9.81
N ILE A 378 21.91 10.29 9.75
CA ILE A 378 22.80 11.38 10.19
C ILE A 378 23.08 11.26 11.68
N LYS A 379 22.04 11.11 12.52
CA LYS A 379 22.20 10.99 13.97
C LYS A 379 23.05 9.80 14.40
N TRP A 380 22.78 8.63 13.85
CA TRP A 380 23.55 7.42 14.17
C TRP A 380 24.99 7.56 13.68
N THR A 381 25.22 8.19 12.53
CA THR A 381 26.57 8.50 12.04
C THR A 381 27.32 9.44 12.99
N GLU A 382 26.70 10.53 13.42
CA GLU A 382 27.30 11.45 14.38
C GLU A 382 27.61 10.78 15.72
N TYR A 383 26.69 9.97 16.21
CA TYR A 383 26.86 9.22 17.45
C TYR A 383 28.09 8.29 17.37
N ILE A 384 28.23 7.52 16.29
CA ILE A 384 29.36 6.60 16.08
C ILE A 384 30.68 7.39 16.02
N LYS A 385 30.70 8.53 15.31
CA LYS A 385 31.90 9.39 15.25
C LYS A 385 32.32 9.88 16.63
N ARG A 386 31.37 10.37 17.44
CA ARG A 386 31.65 10.89 18.80
C ARG A 386 32.15 9.79 19.76
N HIS A 387 31.62 8.58 19.65
CA HIS A 387 32.02 7.46 20.52
C HIS A 387 33.34 6.81 20.10
N ASN A 388 33.62 6.69 18.80
CA ASN A 388 34.93 6.24 18.34
C ASN A 388 36.05 7.21 18.75
N VAL A 389 35.82 8.53 18.69
CA VAL A 389 36.78 9.54 19.18
C VAL A 389 37.03 9.39 20.69
N ARG A 390 36.01 9.07 21.50
CA ARG A 390 36.16 8.84 22.94
C ARG A 390 36.89 7.54 23.28
N VAL A 391 36.69 6.47 22.52
CA VAL A 391 37.42 5.20 22.68
C VAL A 391 38.90 5.37 22.32
N VAL A 392 39.22 6.18 21.31
CA VAL A 392 40.62 6.55 20.99
C VAL A 392 41.22 7.41 22.12
N SER A 393 40.52 8.48 22.54
CA SER A 393 40.99 9.37 23.61
C SER A 393 41.16 8.71 24.98
N SER A 394 40.35 7.69 25.32
CA SER A 394 40.48 6.96 26.58
C SER A 394 41.59 5.90 26.56
N LYS A 395 41.93 5.35 25.38
CA LYS A 395 43.12 4.50 25.20
C LYS A 395 44.41 5.31 25.37
N ASP A 396 44.44 6.56 24.91
CA ASP A 396 45.61 7.44 25.08
C ASP A 396 45.83 7.86 26.54
N LYS A 397 44.78 7.87 27.38
CA LYS A 397 44.90 8.11 28.84
C LYS A 397 45.36 6.90 29.65
N LYS A 398 45.44 5.70 29.07
CA LYS A 398 45.99 4.50 29.72
C LYS A 398 47.48 4.28 29.42
N LEU A 399 48.11 5.20 28.70
CA LEU A 399 49.53 5.18 28.33
C LEU A 399 50.32 6.36 28.94
N ALA A 400 49.77 7.04 29.95
CA ALA A 400 50.45 8.10 30.70
C ALA A 400 50.69 7.68 32.16
#